data_AF-A0A2N9F007-F1
#
_entry.id   AF-A0A2N9F007-F1
#
_cell.length_a   1.000
_cell.length_b   1.000
_cell.length_c   1.000
_cell.angle_alpha   90.00
_cell.angle_beta   90.00
_cell.angle_gamma   90.00
#
_symmetry.space_group_name_H-M   'P 1'
#
loop_
_entity.id
_entity.type
_entity.pdbx_description
1 polymer ?
#
loop_
_entity_poly.entity_id
_entity_poly.type
_entity_poly.pdbx_seq_one_letter_code
_entity_poly.pdbx_strand_id
1 'polypeptide(L)'
;MSASSNDPFAYPKVKSWTLEGEGSDCCSWDGVSCDEDTGHVIGLDLSSSCLYGSINSNSSLFRLVHLQSLNLAHNHFNYSQIPSQVNIFSTVPNIFANLSTLRSLRLKYCGMHGEFPIGIFMLPNLRVLNLNFNTYLTGSWPNFRYWSSPLEEISLAATSFSGELPASMGNLRSLIYLNLCSCNFSGNIPSSIGNLTNLRCLGLEDNSLASNIPPSIGNLIQLAFVGLGSNHLTGPISFGLANMTQLVYLSLYNNRLTSSIPSSIGNLTKLNALDLSLNELQGQFPISIFNLNNLKILDIANNNLSGFLLICNMTSLQILDVSENNFSGSLSQCLHNMLELRMINLEGNQFQGLLPRSFANCTRLEAIDVSNNQFNDTFPFGLGNLPNLRLLLLRVQDFFRAIDVSSNMFVGEIPESIGDLLKGLHVLNLSNNILTGHIPPSLGNLTTLESLDLSQNRLSGEIPPQLVQLTFLEWFNVSHNNLTGSIPQGKQFDTFENSSFVGNLGLCGNPLSKKCWVSDSSPTSPLISNQSQDSTGSLFEFGWKIVLAGYGFGLLVGVIIGNIVATRKHDWLMKTFGMKQRARRNVRRE
;
A
#
# COMPACT_ATOMS: atom_id res chain seq x y z
N MET A 1 3.86 -4.84 36.82
CA MET A 1 4.10 -4.02 35.61
C MET A 1 3.76 -2.58 35.98
N SER A 2 4.59 -1.61 35.60
CA SER A 2 4.31 -0.19 35.82
C SER A 2 3.64 0.40 34.59
N ALA A 3 2.51 1.09 34.76
CA ALA A 3 1.91 1.90 33.69
C ALA A 3 2.42 3.33 33.81
N SER A 4 3.33 3.74 32.92
CA SER A 4 3.77 5.14 32.81
C SER A 4 3.58 5.61 31.38
N SER A 5 2.75 6.63 31.20
CA SER A 5 2.54 7.27 29.91
C SER A 5 2.22 8.76 30.11
N ASN A 6 2.89 9.62 29.34
CA ASN A 6 2.53 11.03 29.15
C ASN A 6 1.61 11.24 27.94
N ASP A 7 1.10 10.16 27.33
CA ASP A 7 0.19 10.19 26.18
C ASP A 7 -1.27 10.39 26.64
N PRO A 8 -1.96 11.47 26.21
CA PRO A 8 -3.35 11.73 26.57
C PRO A 8 -4.36 10.71 26.01
N PHE A 9 -3.96 9.82 25.09
CA PHE A 9 -4.80 8.71 24.59
C PHE A 9 -4.52 7.37 25.25
N ALA A 10 -3.60 7.31 26.21
CA ALA A 10 -3.31 6.09 26.96
C ALA A 10 -4.45 5.76 27.94
N TYR A 11 -5.02 4.56 27.82
CA TYR A 11 -5.99 4.02 28.77
C TYR A 11 -5.40 2.83 29.55
N PRO A 12 -4.59 3.10 30.59
CA PRO A 12 -3.98 2.06 31.40
C PRO A 12 -5.03 1.45 32.33
N LYS A 13 -5.67 0.35 31.89
CA LYS A 13 -6.71 -0.39 32.64
C LYS A 13 -6.32 -0.68 34.09
N VAL A 14 -5.05 -1.03 34.32
CA VAL A 14 -4.49 -1.33 35.64
C VAL A 14 -4.54 -0.15 36.63
N LYS A 15 -4.74 1.09 36.17
CA LYS A 15 -4.96 2.24 37.08
C LYS A 15 -6.30 2.16 37.83
N SER A 16 -7.26 1.41 37.31
CA SER A 16 -8.59 1.21 37.94
C SER A 16 -8.60 0.12 39.01
N TRP A 17 -7.51 -0.65 39.16
CA TRP A 17 -7.46 -1.80 40.06
C TRP A 17 -7.17 -1.32 41.49
N THR A 18 -8.14 -1.45 42.40
CA THR A 18 -8.01 -1.03 43.80
C THR A 18 -8.03 -2.24 44.73
N LEU A 19 -7.10 -2.29 45.70
CA LEU A 19 -7.05 -3.37 46.70
C LEU A 19 -7.91 -3.08 47.95
N GLU A 20 -8.45 -1.86 48.09
CA GLU A 20 -9.27 -1.43 49.23
C GLU A 20 -10.52 -0.68 48.72
N GLY A 21 -11.70 -0.95 49.31
CA GLY A 21 -12.98 -0.29 48.98
C GLY A 21 -13.85 -1.02 47.95
N GLU A 22 -14.87 -0.34 47.39
CA GLU A 22 -15.66 -0.84 46.25
C GLU A 22 -14.71 -1.04 45.05
N GLY A 23 -14.37 -2.31 44.75
CA GLY A 23 -13.33 -2.68 43.79
C GLY A 23 -12.34 -3.73 44.29
N SER A 24 -12.46 -4.21 45.54
CA SER A 24 -11.62 -5.28 46.10
C SER A 24 -11.80 -6.65 45.41
N ASP A 25 -12.96 -6.86 44.77
CA ASP A 25 -13.18 -8.04 43.94
C ASP A 25 -12.52 -7.85 42.57
N CYS A 26 -11.52 -8.67 42.27
CA CYS A 26 -10.79 -8.64 41.02
C CYS A 26 -11.68 -8.90 39.79
N CYS A 27 -12.87 -9.49 39.97
CA CYS A 27 -13.82 -9.69 38.88
C CYS A 27 -14.52 -8.40 38.44
N SER A 28 -14.44 -7.34 39.24
CA SER A 28 -14.89 -5.99 38.87
C SER A 28 -13.82 -5.15 38.15
N TRP A 29 -12.59 -5.66 38.06
CA TRP A 29 -11.46 -4.92 37.50
C TRP A 29 -11.57 -4.81 35.98
N ASP A 30 -11.25 -3.62 35.47
CA ASP A 30 -11.24 -3.39 34.02
C ASP A 30 -10.21 -4.30 33.34
N GLY A 31 -10.64 -4.97 32.27
CA GLY A 31 -9.86 -5.97 31.56
C GLY A 31 -9.82 -7.35 32.22
N VAL A 32 -10.48 -7.59 33.35
CA VAL A 32 -10.59 -8.92 33.97
C VAL A 32 -11.95 -9.53 33.69
N SER A 33 -11.99 -10.83 33.40
CA SER A 33 -13.23 -11.60 33.28
C SER A 33 -13.14 -12.83 34.16
N CYS A 34 -14.19 -13.08 34.93
CA CYS A 34 -14.30 -14.23 35.82
C CYS A 34 -15.40 -15.18 35.38
N ASP A 35 -15.25 -16.44 35.78
CA ASP A 35 -16.29 -17.45 35.70
C ASP A 35 -17.41 -17.12 36.71
N GLU A 36 -18.66 -17.09 36.26
CA GLU A 36 -19.82 -16.64 37.06
C GLU A 36 -20.09 -17.55 38.27
N ASP A 37 -19.79 -18.84 38.15
CA ASP A 37 -20.08 -19.84 39.18
C ASP A 37 -18.95 -19.95 40.21
N THR A 38 -17.69 -19.89 39.75
CA THR A 38 -16.52 -20.16 40.59
C THR A 38 -15.76 -18.91 41.03
N GLY A 39 -15.98 -17.76 40.38
CA GLY A 39 -15.23 -16.52 40.61
C GLY A 39 -13.77 -16.58 40.14
N HIS A 40 -13.34 -17.65 39.46
CA HIS A 40 -11.98 -17.75 38.93
C HIS A 40 -11.78 -16.82 37.74
N VAL A 41 -10.61 -16.20 37.65
CA VAL A 41 -10.22 -15.38 36.48
C VAL A 41 -10.03 -16.28 35.26
N ILE A 42 -10.86 -16.06 34.24
CA ILE A 42 -10.86 -16.77 32.94
C ILE A 42 -10.43 -15.88 31.77
N GLY A 43 -10.45 -14.56 31.94
CA GLY A 43 -10.07 -13.61 30.91
C GLY A 43 -9.21 -12.48 31.45
N LEU A 44 -8.17 -12.12 30.70
CA LEU A 44 -7.35 -10.95 30.97
C LEU A 44 -7.06 -10.19 29.67
N ASP A 45 -7.71 -9.05 29.48
CA ASP A 45 -7.49 -8.11 28.38
C ASP A 45 -6.83 -6.82 28.88
N LEU A 46 -5.51 -6.79 28.77
CA LEU A 46 -4.69 -5.61 29.05
C LEU A 46 -4.16 -4.97 27.77
N SER A 47 -4.84 -5.16 26.63
CA SER A 47 -4.39 -4.57 25.38
C SER A 47 -4.40 -3.04 25.46
N SER A 48 -3.44 -2.40 24.76
CA SER A 48 -3.26 -0.94 24.68
C SER A 48 -3.23 -0.23 26.03
N SER A 49 -2.65 -0.86 27.06
CA SER A 49 -2.65 -0.37 28.45
C SER A 49 -1.33 0.32 28.85
N CYS A 50 -0.46 0.62 27.88
CA CYS A 50 0.88 1.20 28.10
C CYS A 50 1.71 0.44 29.14
N LEU A 51 1.56 -0.90 29.19
CA LEU A 51 2.32 -1.73 30.09
C LEU A 51 3.78 -1.79 29.62
N TYR A 52 4.69 -1.60 30.58
CA TYR A 52 6.12 -1.74 30.40
C TYR A 52 6.70 -2.69 31.45
N GLY A 53 7.75 -3.43 31.07
CA GLY A 53 8.46 -4.40 31.91
C GLY A 53 8.56 -5.76 31.25
N SER A 54 9.19 -6.74 31.92
CA SER A 54 9.42 -8.06 31.34
C SER A 54 8.36 -9.09 31.74
N ILE A 55 8.05 -10.04 30.83
CA ILE A 55 7.26 -11.25 31.12
C ILE A 55 8.23 -12.42 31.24
N ASN A 56 8.47 -12.88 32.46
CA ASN A 56 9.42 -13.95 32.75
C ASN A 56 8.67 -15.24 33.11
N SER A 57 9.32 -16.39 32.99
CA SER A 57 8.79 -17.71 33.40
C SER A 57 8.11 -17.76 34.76
N ASN A 58 8.61 -16.98 35.73
CA ASN A 58 8.09 -16.92 37.10
C ASN A 58 6.99 -15.87 37.31
N SER A 59 6.48 -15.25 36.24
CA SER A 59 5.42 -14.24 36.35
C SER A 59 4.15 -14.83 36.95
N SER A 60 3.48 -14.07 37.82
CA SER A 60 2.20 -14.46 38.42
C SER A 60 1.12 -14.77 37.38
N LEU A 61 1.23 -14.20 36.18
CA LEU A 61 0.38 -14.50 35.02
C LEU A 61 0.27 -16.01 34.73
N PHE A 62 1.39 -16.75 34.83
CA PHE A 62 1.42 -18.18 34.56
C PHE A 62 0.85 -19.04 35.70
N ARG A 63 0.39 -18.42 36.79
CA ARG A 63 -0.33 -19.09 37.89
C ARG A 63 -1.85 -19.07 37.68
N LEU A 64 -2.37 -18.34 36.69
CA LEU A 64 -3.79 -18.31 36.36
C LEU A 64 -4.18 -19.55 35.55
N VAL A 65 -4.27 -20.70 36.24
CA VAL A 65 -4.48 -22.02 35.61
C VAL A 65 -5.86 -22.20 34.96
N HIS A 66 -6.82 -21.33 35.26
CA HIS A 66 -8.16 -21.32 34.67
C HIS A 66 -8.29 -20.34 33.50
N LEU A 67 -7.22 -19.64 33.14
CA LEU A 67 -7.25 -18.60 32.12
C LEU A 67 -7.60 -19.20 30.75
N GLN A 68 -8.63 -18.65 30.11
CA GLN A 68 -9.12 -19.03 28.79
C GLN A 68 -8.76 -17.99 27.74
N SER A 69 -8.67 -16.71 28.10
CA SER A 69 -8.32 -15.63 27.18
C SER A 69 -7.24 -14.74 27.78
N LEU A 70 -6.15 -14.56 27.04
CA LEU A 70 -5.08 -13.62 27.37
C LEU A 70 -4.83 -12.69 26.18
N ASN A 71 -5.08 -11.40 26.37
CA ASN A 71 -4.82 -10.35 25.40
C ASN A 71 -3.91 -9.28 26.00
N LEU A 72 -2.66 -9.25 25.54
CA LEU A 72 -1.66 -8.26 25.95
C LEU A 72 -1.24 -7.35 24.79
N ALA A 73 -1.97 -7.35 23.69
CA ALA A 73 -1.57 -6.66 22.46
C ALA A 73 -1.31 -5.16 22.65
N HIS A 74 -0.41 -4.60 21.85
CA HIS A 74 -0.08 -3.16 21.86
C HIS A 74 0.43 -2.66 23.22
N ASN A 75 1.35 -3.43 23.83
CA ASN A 75 2.12 -3.04 25.01
C ASN A 75 3.62 -3.20 24.71
N HIS A 76 4.50 -2.68 25.58
CA HIS A 76 5.94 -2.74 25.34
C HIS A 76 6.62 -3.58 26.43
N PHE A 77 6.75 -4.88 26.21
CA PHE A 77 7.35 -5.78 27.20
C PHE A 77 8.89 -5.80 27.17
N ASN A 78 9.50 -4.67 26.83
CA ASN A 78 10.95 -4.40 26.89
C ASN A 78 11.84 -5.51 26.30
N TYR A 79 11.52 -5.98 25.09
CA TYR A 79 12.21 -7.13 24.51
C TYR A 79 12.23 -8.28 25.51
N SER A 80 11.05 -8.77 25.88
CA SER A 80 10.94 -9.97 26.73
C SER A 80 11.27 -11.20 25.91
N GLN A 81 12.21 -12.00 26.42
CA GLN A 81 12.47 -13.33 25.89
C GLN A 81 11.32 -14.26 26.32
N ILE A 82 10.65 -14.90 25.36
CA ILE A 82 9.69 -15.94 25.72
C ILE A 82 10.47 -17.16 26.23
N PRO A 83 10.16 -17.71 27.43
CA PRO A 83 10.90 -18.83 27.98
C PRO A 83 10.85 -20.06 27.07
N SER A 84 11.97 -20.43 26.46
CA SER A 84 12.08 -21.51 25.47
C SER A 84 12.39 -22.88 26.07
N GLN A 85 12.00 -23.15 27.32
CA GLN A 85 12.37 -24.41 28.00
C GLN A 85 11.75 -25.61 27.29
N VAL A 86 12.58 -26.27 26.49
CA VAL A 86 12.25 -27.44 25.69
C VAL A 86 13.13 -28.60 26.16
N ASN A 87 12.51 -29.69 26.62
CA ASN A 87 13.09 -31.03 26.55
C ASN A 87 12.10 -31.92 25.76
N ILE A 88 12.55 -32.43 24.61
CA ILE A 88 11.73 -32.93 23.50
C ILE A 88 11.26 -34.39 23.70
N PHE A 89 11.66 -35.05 24.80
CA PHE A 89 11.36 -36.47 25.01
C PHE A 89 10.76 -36.83 26.38
N SER A 90 10.45 -35.86 27.25
CA SER A 90 9.76 -36.16 28.51
C SER A 90 8.31 -35.74 28.48
N THR A 91 7.45 -36.62 28.96
CA THR A 91 6.01 -36.45 29.23
C THR A 91 5.66 -35.35 30.26
N VAL A 92 6.55 -34.39 30.56
CA VAL A 92 6.47 -33.37 31.63
C VAL A 92 7.51 -32.25 31.36
N PRO A 93 7.48 -31.00 31.90
CA PRO A 93 6.43 -29.99 32.14
C PRO A 93 6.72 -28.67 31.38
N ASN A 94 5.69 -27.96 30.90
CA ASN A 94 5.83 -26.67 30.22
C ASN A 94 5.28 -25.55 31.13
N ILE A 95 5.87 -24.35 31.19
CA ILE A 95 5.25 -23.22 31.94
C ILE A 95 3.87 -22.86 31.36
N PHE A 96 3.70 -23.07 30.05
CA PHE A 96 2.41 -22.98 29.37
C PHE A 96 1.54 -24.25 29.49
N ALA A 97 2.04 -25.37 30.05
CA ALA A 97 1.20 -26.54 30.33
C ALA A 97 0.19 -26.25 31.44
N ASN A 98 0.50 -25.29 32.31
CA ASN A 98 -0.45 -24.74 33.28
C ASN A 98 -1.59 -23.92 32.64
N LEU A 99 -1.47 -23.56 31.37
CA LEU A 99 -2.48 -22.83 30.59
C LEU A 99 -3.23 -23.77 29.65
N SER A 100 -3.49 -25.02 30.08
CA SER A 100 -4.21 -26.02 29.29
C SER A 100 -5.65 -25.61 28.94
N THR A 101 -6.24 -24.69 29.70
CA THR A 101 -7.57 -24.10 29.48
C THR A 101 -7.57 -22.99 28.42
N LEU A 102 -6.40 -22.53 27.98
CA LEU A 102 -6.28 -21.35 27.12
C LEU A 102 -6.92 -21.59 25.75
N ARG A 103 -7.84 -20.71 25.37
CA ARG A 103 -8.56 -20.67 24.10
C ARG A 103 -8.07 -19.57 23.18
N SER A 104 -7.60 -18.46 23.74
CA SER A 104 -7.12 -17.30 22.97
C SER A 104 -5.86 -16.72 23.59
N LEU A 105 -4.81 -16.61 22.76
CA LEU A 105 -3.56 -15.92 23.08
C LEU A 105 -3.29 -14.83 22.06
N ARG A 106 -3.33 -13.56 22.49
CA ARG A 106 -3.06 -12.39 21.65
C ARG A 106 -1.91 -11.57 22.24
N LEU A 107 -0.78 -11.59 21.54
CA LEU A 107 0.48 -10.91 21.90
C LEU A 107 0.98 -10.02 20.74
N LYS A 108 0.06 -9.44 19.96
CA LYS A 108 0.38 -8.57 18.83
C LYS A 108 1.12 -7.31 19.29
N TYR A 109 2.20 -6.93 18.61
CA TYR A 109 2.95 -5.69 18.85
C TYR A 109 3.29 -5.55 20.34
N CYS A 110 3.98 -6.56 20.87
CA CYS A 110 4.33 -6.67 22.28
C CYS A 110 5.83 -6.42 22.54
N GLY A 111 6.62 -6.32 21.47
CA GLY A 111 8.08 -6.30 21.55
C GLY A 111 8.65 -7.65 22.04
N MET A 112 8.03 -8.77 21.70
CA MET A 112 8.52 -10.11 22.07
C MET A 112 9.72 -10.51 21.19
N HIS A 113 10.67 -11.26 21.76
CA HIS A 113 11.80 -11.84 21.00
C HIS A 113 12.18 -13.24 21.50
N GLY A 114 13.12 -13.87 20.77
CA GLY A 114 13.58 -15.23 21.07
C GLY A 114 12.68 -16.29 20.46
N GLU A 115 12.91 -17.55 20.80
CA GLU A 115 12.18 -18.67 20.21
C GLU A 115 10.81 -18.87 20.85
N PHE A 116 9.76 -18.85 20.04
CA PHE A 116 8.40 -19.10 20.50
C PHE A 116 8.20 -20.59 20.85
N PRO A 117 7.66 -20.93 22.04
CA PRO A 117 7.46 -22.31 22.45
C PRO A 117 6.48 -23.07 21.54
N ILE A 118 7.01 -24.03 20.79
CA ILE A 118 6.25 -24.82 19.82
C ILE A 118 5.07 -25.59 20.45
N GLY A 119 5.17 -25.91 21.74
CA GLY A 119 4.11 -26.57 22.51
C GLY A 119 2.80 -25.78 22.59
N ILE A 120 2.83 -24.44 22.44
CA ILE A 120 1.62 -23.62 22.49
C ILE A 120 0.68 -23.93 21.32
N PHE A 121 1.22 -24.24 20.14
CA PHE A 121 0.41 -24.67 18.99
C PHE A 121 -0.33 -26.00 19.22
N MET A 122 0.11 -26.78 20.21
CA MET A 122 -0.44 -28.08 20.58
C MET A 122 -1.28 -28.01 21.86
N LEU A 123 -1.71 -26.82 22.29
CA LEU A 123 -2.65 -26.71 23.40
C LEU A 123 -4.05 -27.23 22.98
N PRO A 124 -4.69 -28.06 23.82
CA PRO A 124 -5.92 -28.80 23.45
C PRO A 124 -7.16 -27.93 23.31
N ASN A 125 -7.13 -26.69 23.80
CA ASN A 125 -8.27 -25.76 23.76
C ASN A 125 -7.98 -24.50 22.92
N LEU A 126 -6.75 -24.32 22.43
CA LEU A 126 -6.33 -23.08 21.81
C LEU A 126 -6.91 -22.92 20.41
N ARG A 127 -7.80 -21.93 20.25
CA ARG A 127 -8.46 -21.60 18.98
C ARG A 127 -7.82 -20.42 18.29
N VAL A 128 -7.32 -19.45 19.05
CA VAL A 128 -6.77 -18.20 18.52
C VAL A 128 -5.34 -18.02 19.00
N LEU A 129 -4.42 -17.85 18.05
CA LEU A 129 -3.04 -17.47 18.31
C LEU A 129 -2.67 -16.26 17.43
N ASN A 130 -2.38 -15.13 18.06
CA ASN A 130 -1.97 -13.91 17.35
C ASN A 130 -0.68 -13.33 17.94
N LEU A 131 0.39 -13.37 17.16
CA LEU A 131 1.73 -12.94 17.53
C LEU A 131 2.27 -11.82 16.61
N ASN A 132 1.39 -11.16 15.85
CA ASN A 132 1.81 -10.25 14.79
C ASN A 132 2.73 -9.13 15.27
N PHE A 133 3.61 -8.65 14.38
CA PHE A 133 4.49 -7.50 14.61
C PHE A 133 5.39 -7.65 15.84
N ASN A 134 5.93 -8.85 16.05
CA ASN A 134 7.03 -9.11 16.96
C ASN A 134 8.23 -9.53 16.11
N THR A 135 8.89 -8.55 15.50
CA THR A 135 9.89 -8.77 14.44
C THR A 135 11.08 -9.64 14.85
N TYR A 136 11.45 -9.64 16.14
CA TYR A 136 12.55 -10.44 16.69
C TYR A 136 12.10 -11.78 17.30
N LEU A 137 10.82 -12.13 17.21
CA LEU A 137 10.31 -13.42 17.66
C LEU A 137 10.58 -14.47 16.60
N THR A 138 11.40 -15.46 16.94
CA THR A 138 11.77 -16.58 16.07
C THR A 138 10.92 -17.80 16.41
N GLY A 139 10.93 -18.79 15.52
CA GLY A 139 10.21 -20.04 15.70
C GLY A 139 10.16 -20.82 14.41
N SER A 140 9.65 -22.05 14.48
CA SER A 140 9.41 -22.90 13.32
C SER A 140 7.97 -23.40 13.31
N TRP A 141 7.47 -23.80 12.14
CA TRP A 141 6.14 -24.38 12.02
C TRP A 141 6.08 -25.77 12.68
N PRO A 142 5.08 -26.07 13.54
CA PRO A 142 4.98 -27.36 14.20
C PRO A 142 4.63 -28.52 13.26
N ASN A 143 5.09 -29.71 13.61
CA ASN A 143 4.63 -30.92 12.95
C ASN A 143 3.36 -31.47 13.63
N PHE A 144 2.22 -31.40 12.94
CA PHE A 144 0.91 -31.85 13.44
C PHE A 144 0.59 -33.33 13.15
N ARG A 145 1.59 -34.18 12.88
CA ARG A 145 1.36 -35.58 12.42
C ARG A 145 0.47 -36.41 13.35
N TYR A 146 0.56 -36.20 14.66
CA TYR A 146 -0.21 -36.93 15.68
C TYR A 146 -1.12 -36.01 16.50
N TRP A 147 -1.44 -34.82 15.99
CA TRP A 147 -2.21 -33.81 16.72
C TRP A 147 -3.34 -33.24 15.86
N SER A 148 -4.56 -33.33 16.38
CA SER A 148 -5.73 -32.65 15.81
C SER A 148 -5.94 -31.34 16.54
N SER A 149 -5.43 -30.24 15.97
CA SER A 149 -5.50 -28.94 16.61
C SER A 149 -6.90 -28.31 16.48
N PRO A 150 -7.44 -27.67 17.54
CA PRO A 150 -8.67 -26.88 17.47
C PRO A 150 -8.44 -25.45 16.93
N LEU A 151 -7.22 -25.10 16.49
CA LEU A 151 -6.89 -23.77 16.01
C LEU A 151 -7.79 -23.33 14.85
N GLU A 152 -8.37 -22.15 15.01
CA GLU A 152 -9.27 -21.46 14.07
C GLU A 152 -8.58 -20.22 13.47
N GLU A 153 -7.78 -19.50 14.24
CA GLU A 153 -7.01 -18.31 13.83
C GLU A 153 -5.54 -18.49 14.21
N ILE A 154 -4.65 -18.43 13.20
CA ILE A 154 -3.21 -18.33 13.39
C ILE A 154 -2.72 -17.09 12.64
N SER A 155 -2.12 -16.17 13.38
CA SER A 155 -1.54 -14.96 12.82
C SER A 155 -0.14 -14.74 13.38
N LEU A 156 0.86 -14.89 12.53
CA LEU A 156 2.30 -14.75 12.85
C LEU A 156 2.95 -13.62 12.04
N ALA A 157 2.17 -12.77 11.38
CA ALA A 157 2.69 -11.82 10.41
C ALA A 157 3.70 -10.84 10.99
N ALA A 158 4.73 -10.48 10.22
CA ALA A 158 5.84 -9.62 10.66
C ALA A 158 6.54 -10.17 11.93
N THR A 159 6.90 -11.46 11.88
CA THR A 159 7.77 -12.13 12.86
C THR A 159 8.94 -12.81 12.14
N SER A 160 9.94 -13.29 12.87
CA SER A 160 11.07 -14.05 12.30
C SER A 160 10.85 -15.56 12.32
N PHE A 161 9.59 -16.03 12.27
CA PHE A 161 9.29 -17.45 12.08
C PHE A 161 9.83 -17.95 10.74
N SER A 162 10.43 -19.15 10.73
CA SER A 162 11.16 -19.67 9.57
C SER A 162 11.00 -21.18 9.39
N GLY A 163 11.64 -21.70 8.34
CA GLY A 163 11.57 -23.12 7.96
C GLY A 163 10.51 -23.40 6.92
N GLU A 164 10.27 -24.68 6.64
CA GLU A 164 9.28 -25.11 5.63
C GLU A 164 7.89 -25.32 6.22
N LEU A 165 6.86 -25.21 5.38
CA LEU A 165 5.49 -25.61 5.72
C LEU A 165 5.31 -27.13 5.51
N PRO A 166 5.21 -27.95 6.57
CA PRO A 166 5.12 -29.40 6.43
C PRO A 166 3.73 -29.84 5.94
N ALA A 167 3.67 -31.01 5.29
CA ALA A 167 2.41 -31.60 4.84
C ALA A 167 1.40 -31.85 5.99
N SER A 168 1.88 -32.02 7.23
CA SER A 168 1.01 -32.19 8.40
C SER A 168 0.19 -30.93 8.72
N MET A 169 0.49 -29.77 8.13
CA MET A 169 -0.38 -28.58 8.27
C MET A 169 -1.82 -28.86 7.81
N GLY A 170 -2.03 -29.80 6.89
CA GLY A 170 -3.36 -30.22 6.43
C GLY A 170 -4.22 -30.87 7.52
N ASN A 171 -3.69 -31.11 8.72
CA ASN A 171 -4.44 -31.58 9.88
C ASN A 171 -5.17 -30.46 10.64
N LEU A 172 -4.89 -29.18 10.35
CA LEU A 172 -5.52 -28.02 10.98
C LEU A 172 -6.94 -27.74 10.42
N ARG A 173 -7.82 -28.75 10.42
CA ARG A 173 -9.10 -28.70 9.69
C ARG A 173 -10.10 -27.64 10.21
N SER A 174 -9.90 -27.14 11.43
CA SER A 174 -10.69 -26.05 12.01
C SER A 174 -10.25 -24.66 11.57
N LEU A 175 -9.13 -24.55 10.86
CA LEU A 175 -8.51 -23.26 10.54
C LEU A 175 -9.36 -22.45 9.56
N ILE A 176 -9.67 -21.21 9.97
CA ILE A 176 -10.47 -20.23 9.23
C ILE A 176 -9.57 -19.10 8.73
N TYR A 177 -8.58 -18.71 9.53
CA TYR A 177 -7.68 -17.60 9.25
C TYR A 177 -6.23 -18.02 9.44
N LEU A 178 -5.45 -17.95 8.36
CA LEU A 178 -4.00 -18.19 8.38
C LEU A 178 -3.29 -16.97 7.79
N ASN A 179 -2.50 -16.29 8.62
CA ASN A 179 -1.69 -15.15 8.19
C ASN A 179 -0.24 -15.31 8.65
N LEU A 180 0.63 -15.58 7.68
CA LEU A 180 2.08 -15.75 7.82
C LEU A 180 2.84 -14.72 6.98
N CYS A 181 2.23 -13.58 6.65
CA CYS A 181 2.86 -12.57 5.81
C CYS A 181 4.12 -11.98 6.46
N SER A 182 5.12 -11.61 5.66
CA SER A 182 6.37 -10.98 6.14
C SER A 182 7.05 -11.82 7.24
N CYS A 183 7.28 -13.09 6.93
CA CYS A 183 8.04 -14.03 7.76
C CYS A 183 9.23 -14.58 6.95
N ASN A 184 9.95 -15.56 7.49
CA ASN A 184 11.10 -16.19 6.84
C ASN A 184 10.78 -17.65 6.42
N PHE A 185 9.54 -17.97 6.05
CA PHE A 185 9.19 -19.32 5.59
C PHE A 185 9.78 -19.59 4.20
N SER A 186 10.21 -20.83 3.99
CA SER A 186 10.85 -21.29 2.74
C SER A 186 10.25 -22.62 2.27
N GLY A 187 10.82 -23.22 1.22
CA GLY A 187 10.32 -24.47 0.65
C GLY A 187 9.09 -24.23 -0.23
N ASN A 188 8.24 -25.25 -0.41
CA ASN A 188 7.04 -25.13 -1.24
C ASN A 188 5.77 -24.93 -0.41
N ILE A 189 4.68 -24.50 -1.06
CA ILE A 189 3.34 -24.58 -0.48
C ILE A 189 2.92 -26.05 -0.57
N PRO A 190 2.73 -26.77 0.55
CA PRO A 190 2.44 -28.20 0.51
C PRO A 190 1.02 -28.44 -0.04
N SER A 191 0.84 -29.48 -0.84
CA SER A 191 -0.46 -29.81 -1.46
C SER A 191 -1.55 -30.10 -0.42
N SER A 192 -1.17 -30.51 0.78
CA SER A 192 -2.07 -30.70 1.93
C SER A 192 -2.77 -29.42 2.39
N ILE A 193 -2.34 -28.24 1.93
CA ILE A 193 -3.08 -26.97 2.14
C ILE A 193 -4.53 -27.11 1.69
N GLY A 194 -4.79 -27.89 0.63
CA GLY A 194 -6.13 -28.16 0.10
C GLY A 194 -7.06 -28.92 1.05
N ASN A 195 -6.56 -29.42 2.19
CA ASN A 195 -7.38 -30.07 3.22
C ASN A 195 -8.03 -29.06 4.19
N LEU A 196 -7.63 -27.79 4.16
CA LEU A 196 -8.10 -26.74 5.09
C LEU A 196 -9.40 -26.10 4.62
N THR A 197 -10.43 -26.90 4.33
CA THR A 197 -11.63 -26.46 3.59
C THR A 197 -12.50 -25.40 4.28
N ASN A 198 -12.24 -25.08 5.56
CA ASN A 198 -12.87 -23.98 6.30
C ASN A 198 -12.14 -22.64 6.16
N LEU A 199 -10.98 -22.63 5.48
CA LEU A 199 -10.14 -21.45 5.37
C LEU A 199 -10.81 -20.36 4.53
N ARG A 200 -10.78 -19.14 5.05
CA ARG A 200 -11.37 -17.93 4.44
C ARG A 200 -10.33 -16.88 4.09
N CYS A 201 -9.22 -16.87 4.82
CA CYS A 201 -8.09 -15.98 4.59
C CYS A 201 -6.80 -16.78 4.62
N LEU A 202 -6.02 -16.69 3.53
CA LEU A 202 -4.68 -17.23 3.40
C LEU A 202 -3.72 -16.10 3.02
N GLY A 203 -2.88 -15.69 3.97
CA GLY A 203 -1.79 -14.75 3.74
C GLY A 203 -0.45 -15.46 3.90
N LEU A 204 0.31 -15.55 2.82
CA LEU A 204 1.68 -16.08 2.76
C LEU A 204 2.62 -15.10 2.05
N GLU A 205 2.21 -13.83 1.94
CA GLU A 205 2.98 -12.82 1.20
C GLU A 205 4.33 -12.54 1.87
N ASP A 206 5.32 -12.09 1.10
CA ASP A 206 6.61 -11.64 1.64
C ASP A 206 7.31 -12.73 2.48
N ASN A 207 7.63 -13.83 1.81
CA ASN A 207 8.36 -14.97 2.34
C ASN A 207 9.37 -15.47 1.28
N SER A 208 10.03 -16.60 1.52
CA SER A 208 10.93 -17.27 0.56
C SER A 208 10.32 -18.56 0.00
N LEU A 209 8.98 -18.63 -0.14
CA LEU A 209 8.29 -19.79 -0.70
C LEU A 209 8.59 -19.93 -2.19
N ALA A 210 8.77 -21.15 -2.67
CA ALA A 210 9.19 -21.46 -4.02
C ALA A 210 8.31 -22.54 -4.66
N SER A 211 8.67 -22.95 -5.88
CA SER A 211 7.94 -23.94 -6.69
C SER A 211 6.54 -23.47 -7.10
N ASN A 212 5.78 -24.38 -7.71
CA ASN A 212 4.47 -24.06 -8.25
C ASN A 212 3.40 -23.96 -7.15
N ILE A 213 2.38 -23.15 -7.41
CA ILE A 213 1.15 -23.12 -6.61
C ILE A 213 0.44 -24.48 -6.78
N PRO A 214 0.21 -25.26 -5.69
CA PRO A 214 -0.36 -26.59 -5.81
C PRO A 214 -1.82 -26.52 -6.31
N PRO A 215 -2.25 -27.37 -7.28
CA PRO A 215 -3.64 -27.38 -7.76
C PRO A 215 -4.68 -27.63 -6.68
N SER A 216 -4.31 -28.36 -5.62
CA SER A 216 -5.17 -28.63 -4.47
C SER A 216 -5.60 -27.38 -3.71
N ILE A 217 -4.94 -26.23 -3.90
CA ILE A 217 -5.41 -24.95 -3.37
C ILE A 217 -6.85 -24.68 -3.80
N GLY A 218 -7.25 -25.12 -5.00
CA GLY A 218 -8.61 -25.00 -5.52
C GLY A 218 -9.70 -25.73 -4.74
N ASN A 219 -9.35 -26.58 -3.77
CA ASN A 219 -10.30 -27.21 -2.85
C ASN A 219 -10.82 -26.23 -1.78
N LEU A 220 -10.15 -25.10 -1.59
CA LEU A 220 -10.43 -24.11 -0.55
C LEU A 220 -11.52 -23.14 -0.99
N ILE A 221 -12.70 -23.66 -1.31
CA ILE A 221 -13.82 -22.93 -1.93
C ILE A 221 -14.41 -21.81 -1.07
N GLN A 222 -14.09 -21.75 0.23
CA GLN A 222 -14.52 -20.70 1.15
C GLN A 222 -13.57 -19.48 1.19
N LEU A 223 -12.43 -19.54 0.48
CA LEU A 223 -11.46 -18.44 0.49
C LEU A 223 -12.05 -17.16 -0.10
N ALA A 224 -11.92 -16.08 0.67
CA ALA A 224 -12.25 -14.72 0.27
C ALA A 224 -10.99 -13.88 0.02
N PHE A 225 -9.87 -14.23 0.66
CA PHE A 225 -8.60 -13.53 0.54
C PHE A 225 -7.46 -14.53 0.32
N VAL A 226 -6.69 -14.32 -0.76
CA VAL A 226 -5.47 -15.06 -1.05
C VAL A 226 -4.36 -14.06 -1.38
N GLY A 227 -3.33 -14.03 -0.53
CA GLY A 227 -2.10 -13.29 -0.78
C GLY A 227 -0.90 -14.23 -0.78
N LEU A 228 -0.27 -14.39 -1.95
CA LEU A 228 0.92 -15.21 -2.16
C LEU A 228 2.09 -14.43 -2.78
N GLY A 229 1.96 -13.10 -2.86
CA GLY A 229 2.94 -12.25 -3.52
C GLY A 229 4.25 -12.06 -2.75
N SER A 230 5.26 -11.46 -3.39
CA SER A 230 6.63 -11.33 -2.87
C SER A 230 7.19 -12.68 -2.39
N ASN A 231 7.29 -13.64 -3.30
CA ASN A 231 7.87 -14.97 -3.04
C ASN A 231 8.74 -15.38 -4.25
N HIS A 232 9.14 -16.65 -4.30
CA HIS A 232 9.88 -17.27 -5.40
C HIS A 232 9.02 -18.32 -6.14
N LEU A 233 7.69 -18.13 -6.19
CA LEU A 233 6.78 -19.07 -6.83
C LEU A 233 7.00 -19.08 -8.35
N THR A 234 6.95 -20.27 -8.94
CA THR A 234 7.28 -20.52 -10.37
C THR A 234 6.15 -21.22 -11.11
N GLY A 235 6.27 -21.30 -12.43
CA GLY A 235 5.35 -22.04 -13.29
C GLY A 235 4.04 -21.28 -13.53
N PRO A 236 3.03 -21.92 -14.14
CA PRO A 236 1.78 -21.25 -14.49
C PRO A 236 0.93 -20.95 -13.26
N ILE A 237 0.10 -19.90 -13.35
CA ILE A 237 -1.00 -19.67 -12.40
C ILE A 237 -1.90 -20.91 -12.41
N SER A 238 -2.07 -21.52 -11.24
CA SER A 238 -2.83 -22.76 -11.10
C SER A 238 -4.30 -22.56 -11.46
N PHE A 239 -4.84 -23.40 -12.36
CA PHE A 239 -6.25 -23.36 -12.76
C PHE A 239 -7.22 -23.57 -11.57
N GLY A 240 -6.75 -24.24 -10.51
CA GLY A 240 -7.55 -24.48 -9.30
C GLY A 240 -8.00 -23.19 -8.60
N LEU A 241 -7.28 -22.07 -8.78
CA LEU A 241 -7.68 -20.77 -8.20
C LEU A 241 -9.06 -20.32 -8.69
N ALA A 242 -9.45 -20.70 -9.91
CA ALA A 242 -10.75 -20.37 -10.48
C ALA A 242 -11.94 -21.07 -9.79
N ASN A 243 -11.70 -22.07 -8.94
CA ASN A 243 -12.75 -22.75 -8.18
C ASN A 243 -13.24 -21.93 -6.97
N MET A 244 -12.47 -20.94 -6.52
CA MET A 244 -12.74 -20.16 -5.31
C MET A 244 -13.73 -19.02 -5.59
N THR A 245 -14.98 -19.34 -5.92
CA THR A 245 -15.98 -18.33 -6.33
C THR A 245 -16.34 -17.29 -5.25
N GLN A 246 -15.88 -17.46 -4.01
CA GLN A 246 -16.01 -16.49 -2.93
C GLN A 246 -14.88 -15.45 -2.89
N LEU A 247 -13.88 -15.56 -3.76
CA LEU A 247 -12.67 -14.74 -3.71
C LEU A 247 -12.97 -13.28 -4.01
N VAL A 248 -12.49 -12.40 -3.13
CA VAL A 248 -12.63 -10.94 -3.19
C VAL A 248 -11.28 -10.29 -3.51
N TYR A 249 -10.19 -10.89 -3.03
CA TYR A 249 -8.83 -10.40 -3.23
C TYR A 249 -7.90 -11.55 -3.63
N LEU A 250 -7.20 -11.38 -4.74
CA LEU A 250 -6.15 -12.28 -5.21
C LEU A 250 -4.89 -11.47 -5.52
N SER A 251 -3.80 -11.78 -4.81
CA SER A 251 -2.50 -11.16 -4.98
C SER A 251 -1.43 -12.23 -5.15
N LEU A 252 -0.81 -12.23 -6.34
CA LEU A 252 0.32 -13.09 -6.73
C LEU A 252 1.55 -12.27 -7.13
N TYR A 253 1.55 -10.96 -6.83
CA TYR A 253 2.57 -10.02 -7.28
C TYR A 253 4.00 -10.45 -6.91
N ASN A 254 5.00 -9.96 -7.65
CA ASN A 254 6.42 -10.14 -7.33
C ASN A 254 6.79 -11.60 -7.07
N ASN A 255 6.60 -12.42 -8.10
CA ASN A 255 6.98 -13.84 -8.16
C ASN A 255 7.66 -14.12 -9.52
N ARG A 256 7.86 -15.40 -9.86
CA ARG A 256 8.40 -15.84 -11.16
C ARG A 256 7.37 -16.70 -11.90
N LEU A 257 6.09 -16.30 -11.83
CA LEU A 257 5.01 -17.02 -12.48
C LEU A 257 5.10 -16.79 -13.99
N THR A 258 4.95 -17.86 -14.76
CA THR A 258 5.12 -17.86 -16.22
C THR A 258 3.81 -18.23 -16.92
N SER A 259 3.87 -18.33 -18.25
CA SER A 259 2.75 -18.75 -19.11
C SER A 259 1.59 -17.73 -19.14
N SER A 260 0.49 -18.09 -19.80
CA SER A 260 -0.68 -17.23 -19.92
C SER A 260 -1.52 -17.21 -18.66
N ILE A 261 -2.19 -16.08 -18.44
CA ILE A 261 -3.21 -15.94 -17.40
C ILE A 261 -4.40 -16.84 -17.78
N PRO A 262 -4.84 -17.76 -16.90
CA PRO A 262 -5.98 -18.63 -17.19
C PRO A 262 -7.28 -17.83 -17.35
N SER A 263 -8.00 -18.06 -18.45
CA SER A 263 -9.31 -17.41 -18.68
C SER A 263 -10.36 -17.78 -17.62
N SER A 264 -10.18 -18.91 -16.93
CA SER A 264 -11.03 -19.36 -15.83
C SER A 264 -11.04 -18.40 -14.63
N ILE A 265 -10.07 -17.51 -14.48
CA ILE A 265 -10.11 -16.41 -13.48
C ILE A 265 -11.37 -15.54 -13.68
N GLY A 266 -11.90 -15.44 -14.89
CA GLY A 266 -13.17 -14.77 -15.18
C GLY A 266 -14.39 -15.39 -14.48
N ASN A 267 -14.28 -16.58 -13.87
CA ASN A 267 -15.34 -17.18 -13.05
C ASN A 267 -15.45 -16.53 -11.65
N LEU A 268 -14.45 -15.76 -11.23
CA LEU A 268 -14.36 -15.15 -9.91
C LEU A 268 -15.17 -13.83 -9.84
N THR A 269 -16.48 -13.94 -10.02
CA THR A 269 -17.39 -12.78 -10.15
C THR A 269 -17.46 -11.86 -8.93
N LYS A 270 -16.98 -12.30 -7.76
CA LYS A 270 -16.89 -11.50 -6.52
C LYS A 270 -15.55 -10.76 -6.36
N LEU A 271 -14.62 -10.94 -7.30
CA LEU A 271 -13.28 -10.38 -7.20
C LEU A 271 -13.33 -8.85 -7.30
N ASN A 272 -12.78 -8.19 -6.29
CA ASN A 272 -12.67 -6.73 -6.23
C ASN A 272 -11.26 -6.25 -6.57
N ALA A 273 -10.24 -7.05 -6.26
CA ALA A 273 -8.85 -6.72 -6.52
C ALA A 273 -8.09 -7.94 -7.05
N LEU A 274 -7.38 -7.73 -8.14
CA LEU A 274 -6.49 -8.70 -8.77
C LEU A 274 -5.13 -8.04 -8.99
N ASP A 275 -4.11 -8.57 -8.32
CA ASP A 275 -2.72 -8.13 -8.43
C ASP A 275 -1.84 -9.30 -8.88
N LEU A 276 -1.38 -9.23 -10.13
CA LEU A 276 -0.49 -10.20 -10.78
C LEU A 276 0.84 -9.55 -11.21
N SER A 277 1.12 -8.34 -10.72
CA SER A 277 2.25 -7.53 -11.16
C SER A 277 3.60 -8.18 -10.88
N LEU A 278 4.68 -7.73 -11.53
CA LEU A 278 6.05 -8.17 -11.28
C LEU A 278 6.18 -9.71 -11.39
N ASN A 279 5.85 -10.25 -12.56
CA ASN A 279 5.95 -11.68 -12.88
C ASN A 279 6.49 -11.86 -14.31
N GLU A 280 6.53 -13.10 -14.79
CA GLU A 280 6.97 -13.47 -16.15
C GLU A 280 5.77 -13.94 -17.00
N LEU A 281 4.56 -13.42 -16.73
CA LEU A 281 3.34 -13.82 -17.43
C LEU A 281 3.36 -13.33 -18.87
N GLN A 282 2.82 -14.13 -19.79
CA GLN A 282 2.91 -13.86 -21.22
C GLN A 282 1.61 -14.12 -21.97
N GLY A 283 1.57 -13.68 -23.23
CA GLY A 283 0.41 -13.86 -24.11
C GLY A 283 -0.68 -12.82 -23.85
N GLN A 284 -1.88 -13.08 -24.38
CA GLN A 284 -2.98 -12.13 -24.33
C GLN A 284 -3.66 -12.09 -22.95
N PHE A 285 -4.06 -10.90 -22.52
CA PHE A 285 -4.90 -10.76 -21.33
C PHE A 285 -6.30 -11.34 -21.59
N PRO A 286 -6.81 -12.27 -20.75
CA PRO A 286 -8.06 -12.96 -21.02
C PRO A 286 -9.28 -12.04 -21.03
N ILE A 287 -10.06 -12.11 -22.11
CA ILE A 287 -11.29 -11.30 -22.28
C ILE A 287 -12.33 -11.59 -21.18
N SER A 288 -12.36 -12.81 -20.65
CA SER A 288 -13.26 -13.18 -19.55
C SER A 288 -13.05 -12.33 -18.29
N ILE A 289 -11.84 -11.82 -18.05
CA ILE A 289 -11.52 -10.99 -16.88
C ILE A 289 -12.02 -9.55 -17.08
N PHE A 290 -12.06 -9.04 -18.32
CA PHE A 290 -12.66 -7.73 -18.63
C PHE A 290 -14.17 -7.66 -18.30
N ASN A 291 -14.83 -8.80 -18.13
CA ASN A 291 -16.26 -8.87 -17.79
C ASN A 291 -16.51 -8.98 -16.27
N LEU A 292 -15.47 -8.89 -15.42
CA LEU A 292 -15.62 -8.88 -13.97
C LEU A 292 -16.12 -7.52 -13.48
N ASN A 293 -17.44 -7.35 -13.44
CA ASN A 293 -18.09 -6.08 -13.10
C ASN A 293 -17.86 -5.59 -11.67
N ASN A 294 -17.36 -6.44 -10.75
CA ASN A 294 -17.02 -6.03 -9.38
C ASN A 294 -15.56 -5.60 -9.22
N LEU A 295 -14.72 -5.81 -10.25
CA LEU A 295 -13.30 -5.54 -10.16
C LEU A 295 -13.04 -4.04 -10.09
N LYS A 296 -12.39 -3.60 -9.02
CA LYS A 296 -12.05 -2.21 -8.73
C LYS A 296 -10.57 -1.91 -8.93
N ILE A 297 -9.72 -2.91 -8.67
CA ILE A 297 -8.27 -2.80 -8.82
C ILE A 297 -7.81 -3.95 -9.71
N LEU A 298 -7.18 -3.59 -10.82
CA LEU A 298 -6.46 -4.52 -11.68
C LEU A 298 -5.03 -4.03 -11.82
N ASP A 299 -4.09 -4.78 -11.26
CA ASP A 299 -2.65 -4.54 -11.41
C ASP A 299 -2.01 -5.77 -12.06
N ILE A 300 -1.49 -5.58 -13.27
CA ILE A 300 -0.78 -6.59 -14.05
C ILE A 300 0.54 -6.04 -14.58
N ALA A 301 1.05 -4.97 -13.96
CA ALA A 301 2.25 -4.29 -14.40
C ALA A 301 3.49 -5.19 -14.37
N ASN A 302 4.54 -4.83 -15.12
CA ASN A 302 5.81 -5.54 -15.12
C ASN A 302 5.65 -7.04 -15.43
N ASN A 303 5.16 -7.33 -16.63
CA ASN A 303 5.00 -8.68 -17.18
C ASN A 303 5.35 -8.67 -18.68
N ASN A 304 5.16 -9.80 -19.37
CA ASN A 304 5.33 -9.91 -20.82
C ASN A 304 3.98 -10.11 -21.55
N LEU A 305 2.91 -9.48 -21.04
CA LEU A 305 1.57 -9.57 -21.63
C LEU A 305 1.51 -8.75 -22.92
N SER A 306 0.70 -9.19 -23.87
CA SER A 306 0.58 -8.54 -25.19
C SER A 306 -0.85 -8.55 -25.73
N GLY A 307 -1.04 -7.94 -26.89
CA GLY A 307 -2.35 -7.82 -27.54
C GLY A 307 -3.04 -6.50 -27.21
N PHE A 308 -4.37 -6.48 -27.38
CA PHE A 308 -5.18 -5.26 -27.25
C PHE A 308 -5.85 -5.17 -25.88
N LEU A 309 -5.90 -3.96 -25.34
CA LEU A 309 -6.57 -3.67 -24.07
C LEU A 309 -8.04 -3.29 -24.27
N LEU A 310 -8.96 -4.20 -23.90
CA LEU A 310 -10.41 -4.09 -24.13
C LEU A 310 -11.20 -3.84 -22.84
N ILE A 311 -10.93 -2.71 -22.18
CA ILE A 311 -11.46 -2.38 -20.83
C ILE A 311 -12.90 -1.85 -20.80
N CYS A 312 -13.60 -1.80 -21.92
CA CYS A 312 -14.91 -1.14 -22.04
C CYS A 312 -16.00 -1.66 -21.09
N ASN A 313 -15.90 -2.92 -20.69
CA ASN A 313 -16.90 -3.56 -19.83
C ASN A 313 -16.58 -3.38 -18.33
N MET A 314 -15.40 -2.88 -17.99
CA MET A 314 -14.91 -2.74 -16.60
C MET A 314 -15.39 -1.45 -15.94
N THR A 315 -16.71 -1.23 -15.90
CA THR A 315 -17.29 0.05 -15.45
C THR A 315 -17.07 0.38 -13.97
N SER A 316 -16.82 -0.61 -13.12
CA SER A 316 -16.52 -0.43 -11.68
C SER A 316 -15.04 -0.18 -11.37
N LEU A 317 -14.18 -0.19 -12.39
CA LEU A 317 -12.73 -0.10 -12.20
C LEU A 317 -12.34 1.28 -11.67
N GLN A 318 -11.52 1.29 -10.63
CA GLN A 318 -11.00 2.48 -9.99
C GLN A 318 -9.51 2.67 -10.28
N ILE A 319 -8.75 1.57 -10.30
CA ILE A 319 -7.31 1.56 -10.55
C ILE A 319 -7.02 0.51 -11.62
N LEU A 320 -6.37 0.95 -12.69
CA LEU A 320 -5.81 0.09 -13.72
C LEU A 320 -4.31 0.34 -13.83
N ASP A 321 -3.51 -0.68 -13.56
CA ASP A 321 -2.09 -0.69 -13.89
C ASP A 321 -1.77 -1.84 -14.85
N VAL A 322 -1.29 -1.49 -16.04
CA VAL A 322 -0.80 -2.42 -17.04
C VAL A 322 0.62 -2.07 -17.49
N SER A 323 1.33 -1.23 -16.72
CA SER A 323 2.61 -0.69 -17.16
C SER A 323 3.68 -1.76 -17.36
N GLU A 324 4.75 -1.43 -18.09
CA GLU A 324 5.89 -2.31 -18.33
C GLU A 324 5.43 -3.68 -18.88
N ASN A 325 4.76 -3.65 -20.04
CA ASN A 325 4.24 -4.81 -20.75
C ASN A 325 4.41 -4.61 -22.28
N ASN A 326 3.89 -5.54 -23.08
CA ASN A 326 3.90 -5.49 -24.54
C ASN A 326 2.50 -5.28 -25.14
N PHE A 327 1.61 -4.54 -24.47
CA PHE A 327 0.30 -4.18 -25.03
C PHE A 327 0.46 -3.22 -26.20
N SER A 328 -0.36 -3.38 -27.23
CA SER A 328 -0.27 -2.60 -28.47
C SER A 328 -1.63 -2.19 -29.03
N GLY A 329 -1.60 -1.39 -30.09
CA GLY A 329 -2.79 -0.83 -30.73
C GLY A 329 -3.31 0.44 -30.04
N SER A 330 -4.50 0.88 -30.43
CA SER A 330 -5.13 2.07 -29.86
C SER A 330 -5.94 1.77 -28.60
N LEU A 331 -5.93 2.68 -27.63
CA LEU A 331 -6.80 2.57 -26.46
C LEU A 331 -8.28 2.71 -26.86
N SER A 332 -9.15 1.89 -26.26
CA SER A 332 -10.57 1.84 -26.60
C SER A 332 -11.32 3.15 -26.28
N GLN A 333 -12.18 3.63 -27.18
CA GLN A 333 -12.90 4.92 -27.07
C GLN A 333 -14.07 4.95 -26.06
N CYS A 334 -14.26 3.87 -25.31
CA CYS A 334 -15.40 3.58 -24.46
C CYS A 334 -15.30 4.11 -23.01
N LEU A 335 -14.28 4.90 -22.70
CA LEU A 335 -14.04 5.41 -21.33
C LEU A 335 -15.18 6.26 -20.78
N HIS A 336 -16.12 6.69 -21.61
CA HIS A 336 -17.29 7.49 -21.21
C HIS A 336 -18.17 6.80 -20.15
N ASN A 337 -18.10 5.47 -20.01
CA ASN A 337 -18.83 4.70 -18.99
C ASN A 337 -18.01 4.39 -17.73
N MET A 338 -16.73 4.75 -17.68
CA MET A 338 -15.82 4.43 -16.56
C MET A 338 -15.81 5.53 -15.50
N LEU A 339 -16.98 5.82 -14.92
CA LEU A 339 -17.19 6.96 -14.00
C LEU A 339 -16.46 6.81 -12.66
N GLU A 340 -16.06 5.58 -12.31
CA GLU A 340 -15.37 5.25 -11.07
C GLU A 340 -13.84 5.32 -11.19
N LEU A 341 -13.30 5.46 -12.41
CA LEU A 341 -11.87 5.41 -12.68
C LEU A 341 -11.16 6.59 -12.02
N ARG A 342 -10.15 6.27 -11.21
CA ARG A 342 -9.30 7.22 -10.47
C ARG A 342 -7.88 7.24 -11.01
N MET A 343 -7.37 6.08 -11.42
CA MET A 343 -6.01 5.99 -11.94
C MET A 343 -5.94 5.03 -13.11
N ILE A 344 -5.19 5.45 -14.13
CA ILE A 344 -4.76 4.60 -15.23
C ILE A 344 -3.25 4.76 -15.43
N ASN A 345 -2.54 3.63 -15.43
CA ASN A 345 -1.13 3.55 -15.74
C ASN A 345 -0.94 2.58 -16.92
N LEU A 346 -0.50 3.13 -18.06
CA LEU A 346 -0.21 2.43 -19.31
C LEU A 346 1.28 2.51 -19.67
N GLU A 347 2.12 3.00 -18.75
CA GLU A 347 3.54 3.30 -18.99
C GLU A 347 4.30 2.11 -19.57
N GLY A 348 5.32 2.35 -20.40
CA GLY A 348 6.21 1.29 -20.88
C GLY A 348 5.50 0.21 -21.68
N ASN A 349 4.74 0.61 -22.70
CA ASN A 349 4.01 -0.29 -23.60
C ASN A 349 4.21 0.12 -25.07
N GLN A 350 3.46 -0.51 -25.98
CA GLN A 350 3.49 -0.26 -27.42
C GLN A 350 2.16 0.34 -27.92
N PHE A 351 1.45 1.08 -27.05
CA PHE A 351 0.20 1.73 -27.45
C PHE A 351 0.45 2.84 -28.47
N GLN A 352 -0.45 2.98 -29.43
CA GLN A 352 -0.32 3.92 -30.54
C GLN A 352 -1.63 4.65 -30.86
N GLY A 353 -1.54 5.68 -31.71
CA GLY A 353 -2.68 6.46 -32.15
C GLY A 353 -3.06 7.57 -31.16
N LEU A 354 -4.35 7.92 -31.13
CA LEU A 354 -4.89 9.00 -30.32
C LEU A 354 -5.40 8.49 -28.97
N LEU A 355 -5.27 9.31 -27.93
CA LEU A 355 -5.91 9.03 -26.66
C LEU A 355 -7.42 9.29 -26.74
N PRO A 356 -8.26 8.47 -26.08
CA PRO A 356 -9.69 8.66 -26.07
C PRO A 356 -10.11 10.01 -25.47
N ARG A 357 -10.82 10.83 -26.27
CA ARG A 357 -11.36 12.11 -25.77
C ARG A 357 -12.41 11.91 -24.68
N SER A 358 -12.97 10.70 -24.58
CA SER A 358 -13.86 10.27 -23.51
C SER A 358 -13.19 10.18 -22.13
N PHE A 359 -11.86 10.34 -22.01
CA PHE A 359 -11.22 10.59 -20.71
C PHE A 359 -11.83 11.78 -19.97
N ALA A 360 -12.31 12.79 -20.71
CA ALA A 360 -13.02 13.94 -20.16
C ALA A 360 -14.26 13.58 -19.32
N ASN A 361 -14.84 12.40 -19.54
CA ASN A 361 -16.02 11.92 -18.83
C ASN A 361 -15.67 11.19 -17.52
N CYS A 362 -14.42 10.79 -17.32
CA CYS A 362 -13.94 10.12 -16.10
C CYS A 362 -13.78 11.14 -14.97
N THR A 363 -14.89 11.61 -14.40
CA THR A 363 -14.89 12.73 -13.45
C THR A 363 -14.14 12.46 -12.14
N ARG A 364 -13.80 11.21 -11.81
CA ARG A 364 -13.01 10.85 -10.61
C ARG A 364 -11.53 10.62 -10.89
N LEU A 365 -11.08 10.85 -12.12
CA LEU A 365 -9.71 10.60 -12.54
C LEU A 365 -8.75 11.58 -11.85
N GLU A 366 -7.79 11.01 -11.12
CA GLU A 366 -6.80 11.69 -10.30
C GLU A 366 -5.41 11.60 -10.95
N ALA A 367 -5.11 10.46 -11.58
CA ALA A 367 -3.80 10.18 -12.14
C ALA A 367 -3.87 9.47 -13.50
N ILE A 368 -3.05 9.94 -14.45
CA ILE A 368 -2.87 9.34 -15.78
C ILE A 368 -1.38 9.24 -16.04
N ASP A 369 -0.91 8.02 -16.29
CA ASP A 369 0.41 7.77 -16.85
C ASP A 369 0.26 6.99 -18.16
N VAL A 370 0.68 7.60 -19.25
CA VAL A 370 0.72 7.01 -20.60
C VAL A 370 2.12 7.13 -21.20
N SER A 371 3.12 7.35 -20.35
CA SER A 371 4.48 7.61 -20.77
C SER A 371 5.13 6.40 -21.43
N ASN A 372 6.24 6.60 -22.13
CA ASN A 372 7.03 5.53 -22.75
C ASN A 372 6.16 4.61 -23.65
N ASN A 373 5.48 5.23 -24.62
CA ASN A 373 4.58 4.59 -25.57
C ASN A 373 4.78 5.19 -26.97
N GLN A 374 3.89 4.88 -27.92
CA GLN A 374 3.92 5.36 -29.30
C GLN A 374 2.68 6.24 -29.63
N PHE A 375 2.13 6.94 -28.63
CA PHE A 375 1.01 7.85 -28.86
C PHE A 375 1.44 9.04 -29.73
N ASN A 376 0.64 9.34 -30.76
CA ASN A 376 0.84 10.47 -31.65
C ASN A 376 -0.42 11.32 -31.62
N ASP A 377 -0.47 12.27 -30.68
CA ASP A 377 -1.65 13.10 -30.39
C ASP A 377 -1.22 14.53 -30.06
N THR A 378 -2.19 15.37 -29.73
CA THR A 378 -2.02 16.75 -29.27
C THR A 378 -2.32 16.84 -27.78
N PHE A 379 -1.60 17.70 -27.06
CA PHE A 379 -1.84 17.95 -25.64
C PHE A 379 -2.61 19.27 -25.45
N PRO A 380 -3.63 19.37 -24.58
CA PRO A 380 -4.22 18.33 -23.74
C PRO A 380 -5.24 17.51 -24.53
N PHE A 381 -5.12 16.18 -24.51
CA PHE A 381 -5.88 15.22 -25.32
C PHE A 381 -7.38 15.09 -24.93
N GLY A 382 -8.09 16.20 -24.72
CA GLY A 382 -9.48 16.22 -24.24
C GLY A 382 -9.61 16.38 -22.72
N LEU A 383 -8.49 16.42 -21.98
CA LEU A 383 -8.49 16.63 -20.52
C LEU A 383 -9.07 17.98 -20.08
N GLY A 384 -9.20 18.94 -20.99
CA GLY A 384 -9.70 20.28 -20.70
C GLY A 384 -11.16 20.35 -20.21
N ASN A 385 -11.93 19.25 -20.31
CA ASN A 385 -13.32 19.21 -19.88
C ASN A 385 -13.55 18.40 -18.58
N LEU A 386 -12.50 18.01 -17.85
CA LEU A 386 -12.63 17.29 -16.57
C LEU A 386 -13.18 18.22 -15.48
N PRO A 387 -14.46 18.08 -15.05
CA PRO A 387 -15.10 19.06 -14.18
C PRO A 387 -14.54 19.09 -12.76
N ASN A 388 -13.79 18.06 -12.32
CA ASN A 388 -13.28 17.93 -10.94
C ASN A 388 -11.79 18.22 -10.76
N LEU A 389 -11.05 18.62 -11.81
CA LEU A 389 -9.83 19.43 -11.58
C LEU A 389 -10.20 20.83 -11.04
N ARG A 390 -11.47 21.24 -11.13
CA ARG A 390 -12.00 22.39 -10.40
C ARG A 390 -12.43 22.01 -8.99
N LEU A 391 -11.60 22.41 -8.02
CA LEU A 391 -11.93 22.74 -6.62
C LEU A 391 -13.31 22.29 -6.10
N LEU A 392 -13.32 21.20 -5.33
CA LEU A 392 -14.28 21.02 -4.24
C LEU A 392 -13.48 20.69 -2.97
N LEU A 393 -13.09 21.77 -2.28
CA LEU A 393 -12.68 21.77 -0.89
C LEU A 393 -13.84 21.19 -0.05
N LEU A 394 -13.76 19.91 0.31
CA LEU A 394 -14.39 19.35 1.51
C LEU A 394 -13.69 18.04 1.90
N ARG A 395 -12.74 18.17 2.84
CA ARG A 395 -12.29 17.21 3.88
C ARG A 395 -11.82 15.79 3.49
N VAL A 396 -10.49 15.62 3.67
CA VAL A 396 -9.71 14.42 4.08
C VAL A 396 -9.48 13.32 3.03
N GLN A 397 -8.49 13.47 2.17
CA GLN A 397 -7.05 13.09 2.28
C GLN A 397 -6.35 13.84 1.13
N ASP A 398 -5.11 14.31 1.29
CA ASP A 398 -4.40 15.02 0.21
C ASP A 398 -4.14 14.04 -0.95
N PHE A 399 -4.98 14.10 -1.99
CA PHE A 399 -4.85 13.25 -3.17
C PHE A 399 -3.88 13.88 -4.16
N PHE A 400 -2.79 13.16 -4.43
CA PHE A 400 -1.79 13.50 -5.43
C PHE A 400 -2.39 13.40 -6.84
N ARG A 401 -2.33 14.48 -7.61
CA ARG A 401 -2.82 14.52 -9.00
C ARG A 401 -1.66 14.60 -9.98
N ALA A 402 -1.61 13.66 -10.92
CA ALA A 402 -0.47 13.50 -11.82
C ALA A 402 -0.89 13.25 -13.26
N ILE A 403 -0.19 13.89 -14.19
CA ILE A 403 -0.27 13.61 -15.62
C ILE A 403 1.16 13.38 -16.13
N ASP A 404 1.43 12.16 -16.59
CA ASP A 404 2.64 11.82 -17.30
C ASP A 404 2.31 11.33 -18.71
N VAL A 405 2.77 12.07 -19.71
CA VAL A 405 2.66 11.71 -21.14
C VAL A 405 4.04 11.64 -21.80
N SER A 406 5.10 11.58 -21.00
CA SER A 406 6.47 11.70 -21.48
C SER A 406 6.89 10.55 -22.39
N SER A 407 7.94 10.75 -23.18
CA SER A 407 8.49 9.71 -24.07
C SER A 407 7.44 9.13 -25.02
N ASN A 408 6.81 10.02 -25.78
CA ASN A 408 5.80 9.72 -26.81
C ASN A 408 6.05 10.58 -28.06
N MET A 409 5.08 10.64 -28.97
CA MET A 409 5.13 11.47 -30.18
C MET A 409 4.09 12.61 -30.14
N PHE A 410 3.86 13.24 -28.99
CA PHE A 410 2.93 14.37 -28.91
C PHE A 410 3.42 15.57 -29.72
N VAL A 411 2.52 16.19 -30.49
CA VAL A 411 2.78 17.31 -31.39
C VAL A 411 1.92 18.54 -31.05
N GLY A 412 2.26 19.68 -31.65
CA GLY A 412 1.54 20.94 -31.47
C GLY A 412 2.06 21.75 -30.28
N GLU A 413 1.34 22.81 -29.94
CA GLU A 413 1.69 23.72 -28.84
C GLU A 413 0.99 23.33 -27.54
N ILE A 414 1.60 23.67 -26.41
CA ILE A 414 0.92 23.65 -25.11
C ILE A 414 -0.05 24.84 -25.09
N PRO A 415 -1.37 24.66 -24.91
CA PRO A 415 -2.31 25.76 -25.05
C PRO A 415 -2.25 26.76 -23.90
N GLU A 416 -2.55 28.02 -24.22
CA GLU A 416 -2.59 29.12 -23.25
C GLU A 416 -3.56 28.90 -22.09
N SER A 417 -4.59 28.07 -22.25
CA SER A 417 -5.55 27.80 -21.18
C SER A 417 -5.07 26.74 -20.17
N ILE A 418 -3.90 26.10 -20.35
CA ILE A 418 -3.53 24.89 -19.61
C ILE A 418 -3.58 25.04 -18.09
N GLY A 419 -3.13 26.18 -17.55
CA GLY A 419 -3.17 26.44 -16.11
C GLY A 419 -4.58 26.60 -15.54
N ASP A 420 -5.55 27.02 -16.36
CA ASP A 420 -6.95 27.11 -15.95
C ASP A 420 -7.69 25.78 -16.07
N LEU A 421 -7.25 24.93 -16.99
CA LEU A 421 -7.80 23.60 -17.23
C LEU A 421 -7.38 22.61 -16.13
N LEU A 422 -6.14 22.69 -15.64
CA LEU A 422 -5.54 21.65 -14.78
C LEU A 422 -5.32 22.06 -13.32
N LYS A 423 -6.21 22.86 -12.72
CA LYS A 423 -6.05 23.32 -11.33
C LYS A 423 -5.93 22.16 -10.31
N GLY A 424 -5.04 22.31 -9.33
CA GLY A 424 -4.81 21.26 -8.32
C GLY A 424 -3.88 20.13 -8.77
N LEU A 425 -3.26 20.23 -9.96
CA LEU A 425 -2.24 19.27 -10.41
C LEU A 425 -0.97 19.39 -9.56
N HIS A 426 -0.36 18.24 -9.24
CA HIS A 426 0.90 18.16 -8.49
C HIS A 426 2.06 17.78 -9.41
N VAL A 427 1.84 16.90 -10.39
CA VAL A 427 2.87 16.49 -11.37
C VAL A 427 2.39 16.70 -12.80
N LEU A 428 3.23 17.37 -13.59
CA LEU A 428 3.09 17.47 -15.03
C LEU A 428 4.39 17.09 -15.72
N ASN A 429 4.41 15.94 -16.40
CA ASN A 429 5.55 15.50 -17.20
C ASN A 429 5.15 15.38 -18.68
N LEU A 430 5.66 16.30 -19.48
CA LEU A 430 5.48 16.35 -20.94
C LEU A 430 6.80 16.06 -21.69
N SER A 431 7.83 15.62 -20.96
CA SER A 431 9.19 15.51 -21.50
C SER A 431 9.32 14.49 -22.62
N ASN A 432 10.37 14.62 -23.44
CA ASN A 432 10.69 13.69 -24.53
C ASN A 432 9.50 13.48 -25.50
N ASN A 433 9.05 14.58 -26.10
CA ASN A 433 7.97 14.64 -27.09
C ASN A 433 8.39 15.56 -28.26
N ILE A 434 7.45 15.92 -29.13
CA ILE A 434 7.69 16.79 -30.31
C ILE A 434 6.90 18.11 -30.17
N LEU A 435 6.68 18.57 -28.93
CA LEU A 435 5.91 19.79 -28.66
C LEU A 435 6.67 21.03 -29.15
N THR A 436 5.94 21.98 -29.74
CA THR A 436 6.44 23.24 -30.31
C THR A 436 5.79 24.45 -29.63
N GLY A 437 6.06 25.66 -30.11
CA GLY A 437 5.51 26.90 -29.54
C GLY A 437 6.28 27.35 -28.30
N HIS A 438 5.69 28.27 -27.53
CA HIS A 438 6.26 28.77 -26.27
C HIS A 438 5.68 28.05 -25.05
N ILE A 439 6.35 28.20 -23.90
CA ILE A 439 5.82 27.75 -22.61
C ILE A 439 4.72 28.75 -22.18
N PRO A 440 3.45 28.33 -21.97
CA PRO A 440 2.39 29.25 -21.63
C PRO A 440 2.56 29.90 -20.24
N PRO A 441 2.42 31.23 -20.11
CA PRO A 441 2.44 31.90 -18.80
C PRO A 441 1.38 31.38 -17.83
N SER A 442 0.26 30.87 -18.34
CA SER A 442 -0.81 30.32 -17.52
C SER A 442 -0.38 29.11 -16.69
N LEU A 443 0.69 28.40 -17.05
CA LEU A 443 1.25 27.33 -16.19
C LEU A 443 1.57 27.83 -14.76
N GLY A 444 1.85 29.12 -14.59
CA GLY A 444 1.98 29.73 -13.27
C GLY A 444 0.71 29.66 -12.42
N ASN A 445 -0.48 29.41 -12.98
CA ASN A 445 -1.74 29.27 -12.24
C ASN A 445 -1.88 27.91 -11.53
N LEU A 446 -0.98 26.95 -11.80
CA LEU A 446 -0.97 25.62 -11.18
C LEU A 446 -0.33 25.66 -9.79
N THR A 447 -0.92 26.41 -8.84
CA THR A 447 -0.27 26.75 -7.57
C THR A 447 0.06 25.57 -6.65
N THR A 448 -0.45 24.37 -6.90
CA THR A 448 -0.15 23.12 -6.17
C THR A 448 0.94 22.26 -6.83
N LEU A 449 1.51 22.73 -7.94
CA LEU A 449 2.45 21.94 -8.75
C LEU A 449 3.76 21.74 -7.98
N GLU A 450 4.16 20.48 -7.84
CA GLU A 450 5.39 20.03 -7.18
C GLU A 450 6.46 19.61 -8.20
N SER A 451 6.04 19.08 -9.36
CA SER A 451 6.97 18.65 -10.41
C SER A 451 6.50 19.09 -11.80
N LEU A 452 7.40 19.72 -12.55
CA LEU A 452 7.22 20.14 -13.94
C LEU A 452 8.42 19.71 -14.79
N ASP A 453 8.22 18.75 -15.69
CA ASP A 453 9.22 18.36 -16.67
C ASP A 453 8.71 18.58 -18.10
N LEU A 454 9.35 19.52 -18.80
CA LEU A 454 9.11 19.89 -20.20
C LEU A 454 10.34 19.60 -21.08
N SER A 455 11.34 18.89 -20.54
CA SER A 455 12.61 18.68 -21.22
C SER A 455 12.49 17.86 -22.50
N GLN A 456 13.50 17.90 -23.37
CA GLN A 456 13.57 17.11 -24.60
C GLN A 456 12.33 17.32 -25.50
N ASN A 457 12.05 18.57 -25.83
CA ASN A 457 10.98 18.97 -26.76
C ASN A 457 11.54 19.98 -27.78
N ARG A 458 10.67 20.62 -28.57
CA ARG A 458 11.00 21.70 -29.51
C ARG A 458 10.42 23.04 -29.07
N LEU A 459 10.24 23.25 -27.77
CA LEU A 459 9.70 24.48 -27.20
C LEU A 459 10.66 25.65 -27.44
N SER A 460 10.13 26.83 -27.63
CA SER A 460 10.84 28.05 -28.03
C SER A 460 10.35 29.27 -27.25
N GLY A 461 10.92 30.45 -27.49
CA GLY A 461 10.57 31.66 -26.72
C GLY A 461 11.23 31.68 -25.34
N GLU A 462 10.70 32.48 -24.42
CA GLU A 462 11.25 32.68 -23.08
C GLU A 462 10.60 31.75 -22.04
N ILE A 463 11.29 31.52 -20.92
CA ILE A 463 10.69 30.88 -19.74
C ILE A 463 9.81 31.92 -19.03
N PRO A 464 8.49 31.71 -18.89
CA PRO A 464 7.60 32.72 -18.33
C PRO A 464 7.96 33.05 -16.88
N PRO A 465 8.10 34.34 -16.51
CA PRO A 465 8.40 34.75 -15.14
C PRO A 465 7.28 34.36 -14.15
N GLN A 466 6.06 34.12 -14.64
CA GLN A 466 4.93 33.64 -13.83
C GLN A 466 5.24 32.30 -13.14
N LEU A 467 6.12 31.45 -13.69
CA LEU A 467 6.49 30.18 -13.06
C LEU A 467 7.20 30.37 -11.72
N VAL A 468 7.84 31.52 -11.49
CA VAL A 468 8.48 31.85 -10.19
C VAL A 468 7.46 31.82 -9.05
N GLN A 469 6.16 32.05 -9.32
CA GLN A 469 5.14 32.08 -8.28
C GLN A 469 4.75 30.72 -7.70
N LEU A 470 5.18 29.60 -8.31
CA LEU A 470 4.83 28.23 -7.94
C LEU A 470 5.57 27.72 -6.70
N THR A 471 5.16 28.14 -5.51
CA THR A 471 5.91 27.92 -4.25
C THR A 471 6.12 26.47 -3.81
N PHE A 472 5.37 25.51 -4.37
CA PHE A 472 5.51 24.08 -4.07
C PHE A 472 6.41 23.34 -5.07
N LEU A 473 6.90 24.01 -6.13
CA LEU A 473 7.65 23.37 -7.21
C LEU A 473 9.03 22.89 -6.72
N GLU A 474 9.16 21.60 -6.47
CA GLU A 474 10.39 20.93 -6.02
C GLU A 474 11.24 20.44 -7.20
N TRP A 475 10.61 20.02 -8.30
CA TRP A 475 11.29 19.54 -9.49
C TRP A 475 10.91 20.36 -10.72
N PHE A 476 11.92 20.90 -11.41
CA PHE A 476 11.74 21.66 -12.65
C PHE A 476 12.81 21.28 -13.67
N ASN A 477 12.40 20.99 -14.90
CA ASN A 477 13.31 20.67 -15.98
C ASN A 477 12.76 21.12 -17.34
N VAL A 478 13.53 21.96 -18.03
CA VAL A 478 13.25 22.47 -19.38
C VAL A 478 14.43 22.23 -20.34
N SER A 479 15.37 21.36 -19.93
CA SER A 479 16.57 21.07 -20.70
C SER A 479 16.25 20.53 -22.10
N HIS A 480 17.19 20.66 -23.03
CA HIS A 480 17.08 20.14 -24.39
C HIS A 480 15.81 20.63 -25.12
N ASN A 481 15.65 21.94 -25.19
CA ASN A 481 14.64 22.64 -25.98
C ASN A 481 15.31 23.74 -26.83
N ASN A 482 14.51 24.61 -27.45
CA ASN A 482 14.96 25.75 -28.24
C ASN A 482 14.64 27.09 -27.54
N LEU A 483 14.70 27.12 -26.20
CA LEU A 483 14.37 28.29 -25.37
C LEU A 483 15.45 29.38 -25.43
N THR A 484 15.01 30.61 -25.20
CA THR A 484 15.77 31.86 -25.32
C THR A 484 15.52 32.78 -24.12
N GLY A 485 16.33 33.84 -23.97
CA GLY A 485 16.12 34.85 -22.93
C GLY A 485 16.75 34.50 -21.58
N SER A 486 16.48 35.33 -20.58
CA SER A 486 17.01 35.16 -19.22
C SER A 486 16.22 34.14 -18.41
N ILE A 487 16.91 33.29 -17.65
CA ILE A 487 16.26 32.41 -16.68
C ILE A 487 15.63 33.25 -15.55
N PRO A 488 14.32 33.13 -15.28
CA PRO A 488 13.67 33.80 -14.17
C PRO A 488 14.34 33.46 -12.83
N GLN A 489 14.46 34.46 -11.95
CA GLN A 489 15.11 34.32 -10.64
C GLN A 489 14.10 34.54 -9.52
N GLY A 490 14.37 33.96 -8.34
CA GLY A 490 13.62 34.13 -7.10
C GLY A 490 12.92 32.86 -6.59
N LYS A 491 12.65 32.83 -5.28
CA LYS A 491 11.93 31.72 -4.60
C LYS A 491 12.60 30.36 -4.87
N GLN A 492 11.83 29.34 -5.25
CA GLN A 492 12.37 28.02 -5.57
C GLN A 492 13.16 27.97 -6.89
N PHE A 493 13.00 28.94 -7.80
CA PHE A 493 13.75 28.96 -9.07
C PHE A 493 15.28 29.05 -8.89
N ASP A 494 15.72 29.69 -7.80
CA ASP A 494 17.15 29.82 -7.47
C ASP A 494 17.78 28.50 -6.99
N THR A 495 16.95 27.49 -6.68
CA THR A 495 17.41 26.19 -6.16
C THR A 495 17.68 25.16 -7.26
N PHE A 496 17.18 25.39 -8.48
CA PHE A 496 17.31 24.42 -9.57
C PHE A 496 18.74 24.38 -10.12
N GLU A 497 19.22 23.17 -10.39
CA GLU A 497 20.57 22.93 -10.88
C GLU A 497 20.72 23.30 -12.38
N ASN A 498 21.97 23.49 -12.84
CA ASN A 498 22.30 23.73 -14.25
C ASN A 498 21.72 22.66 -15.20
N SER A 499 21.61 21.42 -14.72
CA SER A 499 21.01 20.31 -15.45
C SER A 499 19.56 20.57 -15.90
N SER A 500 18.79 21.38 -15.16
CA SER A 500 17.41 21.73 -15.50
C SER A 500 17.27 22.60 -16.75
N PHE A 501 18.35 23.24 -17.20
CA PHE A 501 18.32 24.26 -18.27
C PHE A 501 19.23 23.95 -19.47
N VAL A 502 20.12 22.96 -19.34
CA VAL A 502 21.13 22.60 -20.36
C VAL A 502 20.50 22.27 -21.71
N GLY A 503 21.24 22.44 -22.81
CA GLY A 503 20.75 22.09 -24.15
C GLY A 503 19.86 23.16 -24.81
N ASN A 504 19.60 24.29 -24.15
CA ASN A 504 18.95 25.46 -24.73
C ASN A 504 19.98 26.54 -25.09
N LEU A 505 20.33 26.66 -26.38
CA LEU A 505 21.39 27.58 -26.83
C LEU A 505 21.07 29.06 -26.58
N GLY A 506 19.77 29.42 -26.57
CA GLY A 506 19.31 30.79 -26.40
C GLY A 506 19.28 31.29 -24.96
N LEU A 507 19.23 30.39 -23.96
CA LEU A 507 19.12 30.78 -22.54
C LEU A 507 20.39 31.43 -22.01
N CYS A 508 20.24 32.26 -20.98
CA CYS A 508 21.32 32.90 -20.23
C CYS A 508 20.87 33.22 -18.79
N GLY A 509 21.82 33.57 -17.91
CA GLY A 509 21.56 33.86 -16.49
C GLY A 509 21.80 32.64 -15.59
N ASN A 510 21.81 32.85 -14.27
CA ASN A 510 22.04 31.76 -13.32
C ASN A 510 20.94 30.69 -13.44
N PRO A 511 21.25 29.39 -13.31
CA PRO A 511 22.56 28.79 -12.95
C PRO A 511 23.52 28.55 -14.14
N LEU A 512 23.20 29.01 -15.35
CA LEU A 512 24.09 28.84 -16.52
C LEU A 512 25.32 29.75 -16.43
N SER A 513 26.45 29.30 -16.97
CA SER A 513 27.66 30.12 -17.09
C SER A 513 27.53 31.28 -18.09
N LYS A 514 26.58 31.19 -19.02
CA LYS A 514 26.31 32.21 -20.04
C LYS A 514 25.57 33.40 -19.42
N LYS A 515 26.22 34.58 -19.40
CA LYS A 515 25.62 35.84 -18.90
C LYS A 515 24.64 36.44 -19.90
N CYS A 516 23.53 37.00 -19.42
CA CYS A 516 22.61 37.79 -20.25
C CYS A 516 23.17 39.19 -20.53
N TRP A 517 22.91 39.71 -21.73
CA TRP A 517 23.29 41.07 -22.10
C TRP A 517 22.14 42.01 -21.69
N VAL A 518 22.41 42.92 -20.76
CA VAL A 518 21.45 43.93 -20.31
C VAL A 518 21.61 45.17 -21.19
N SER A 519 20.52 45.64 -21.79
CA SER A 519 20.42 47.03 -22.26
C SER A 519 19.83 47.85 -21.11
N ASP A 520 20.61 48.78 -20.57
CA ASP A 520 20.25 49.60 -19.42
C ASP A 520 18.99 50.45 -19.68
N SER A 521 17.95 50.25 -18.88
CA SER A 521 17.10 51.34 -18.37
C SER A 521 16.10 50.81 -17.34
N SER A 522 16.44 50.96 -16.07
CA SER A 522 15.47 50.96 -14.97
C SER A 522 15.08 52.41 -14.66
N PRO A 523 13.89 52.63 -14.08
CA PRO A 523 13.85 53.51 -12.92
C PRO A 523 13.26 52.82 -11.68
N THR A 524 13.79 53.30 -10.56
CA THR A 524 13.70 52.86 -9.18
C THR A 524 12.35 53.07 -8.50
N SER A 525 12.04 52.17 -7.57
CA SER A 525 10.95 52.23 -6.58
C SER A 525 11.14 53.34 -5.53
N PRO A 526 10.06 53.72 -4.81
CA PRO A 526 10.17 54.23 -3.44
C PRO A 526 9.60 53.26 -2.39
N LEU A 527 10.33 53.14 -1.27
CA LEU A 527 9.90 52.50 -0.02
C LEU A 527 8.93 53.40 0.76
N ILE A 528 7.96 52.80 1.45
CA ILE A 528 7.32 53.34 2.66
C ILE A 528 7.17 52.23 3.71
N SER A 529 7.57 52.55 4.94
CA SER A 529 7.49 51.74 6.16
C SER A 529 6.29 52.14 7.05
N ASN A 530 5.85 51.21 7.92
CA ASN A 530 5.33 51.37 9.31
C ASN A 530 4.27 50.28 9.59
N GLN A 531 4.52 49.30 10.47
CA GLN A 531 4.42 49.24 11.95
C GLN A 531 3.11 48.61 12.47
N SER A 532 3.30 47.43 13.10
CA SER A 532 2.64 46.80 14.27
C SER A 532 1.12 46.87 14.49
N GLN A 533 0.51 45.71 14.79
CA GLN A 533 0.06 45.39 16.16
C GLN A 533 -0.42 43.93 16.31
N ASP A 534 -0.17 43.37 17.50
CA ASP A 534 -0.54 42.06 18.02
C ASP A 534 -2.06 41.86 18.16
N SER A 535 -2.53 40.59 18.16
CA SER A 535 -3.19 40.01 19.34
C SER A 535 -3.55 38.52 19.17
N THR A 536 -3.36 37.83 20.29
CA THR A 536 -3.57 36.44 20.67
C THR A 536 -5.03 35.96 20.66
N GLY A 537 -5.26 34.67 20.45
CA GLY A 537 -6.53 34.01 20.79
C GLY A 537 -6.53 32.51 20.48
N SER A 538 -6.60 31.69 21.53
CA SER A 538 -6.48 30.23 21.53
C SER A 538 -7.81 29.48 21.50
N LEU A 539 -7.70 28.15 21.31
CA LEU A 539 -8.49 27.04 21.90
C LEU A 539 -9.71 26.45 21.15
N PHE A 540 -9.81 25.13 21.36
CA PHE A 540 -10.97 24.21 21.25
C PHE A 540 -11.29 23.61 19.87
N GLU A 541 -11.68 22.33 19.72
CA GLU A 541 -11.58 21.11 20.53
C GLU A 541 -12.05 19.94 19.63
N PHE A 542 -11.79 18.73 20.09
CA PHE A 542 -12.09 17.44 19.48
C PHE A 542 -13.60 17.16 19.33
N GLY A 543 -13.99 16.26 18.41
CA GLY A 543 -15.38 15.76 18.34
C GLY A 543 -15.59 14.60 17.38
N TRP A 544 -15.28 13.38 17.82
CA TRP A 544 -15.85 12.14 17.26
C TRP A 544 -17.24 11.90 17.85
N LYS A 545 -18.21 11.40 17.05
CA LYS A 545 -19.07 10.21 17.33
C LYS A 545 -20.36 10.05 16.46
N ILE A 546 -20.40 8.91 15.74
CA ILE A 546 -21.47 7.84 15.68
C ILE A 546 -22.67 8.12 14.74
N VAL A 547 -23.15 7.20 13.87
CA VAL A 547 -23.89 5.90 14.06
C VAL A 547 -23.76 5.06 12.75
N LEU A 548 -23.23 3.83 12.68
CA LEU A 548 -23.76 2.49 13.02
C LEU A 548 -25.12 2.06 12.40
N ALA A 549 -25.09 1.34 11.27
CA ALA A 549 -26.02 0.23 10.96
C ALA A 549 -25.50 -0.61 9.76
N GLY A 550 -24.95 -1.80 10.03
CA GLY A 550 -24.48 -2.75 9.00
C GLY A 550 -23.50 -3.80 9.54
N TYR A 551 -24.04 -4.75 10.30
CA TYR A 551 -23.38 -5.75 11.15
C TYR A 551 -22.40 -6.72 10.45
N GLY A 552 -21.28 -7.02 11.13
CA GLY A 552 -20.61 -8.34 11.19
C GLY A 552 -19.92 -8.90 9.93
N PHE A 553 -18.66 -9.31 10.05
CA PHE A 553 -17.80 -9.91 9.00
C PHE A 553 -17.23 -8.98 7.91
N GLY A 554 -17.99 -8.01 7.41
CA GLY A 554 -17.49 -7.06 6.39
C GLY A 554 -16.41 -6.10 6.89
N LEU A 555 -16.39 -5.79 8.20
CA LEU A 555 -15.51 -4.77 8.78
C LEU A 555 -14.08 -5.27 9.06
N LEU A 556 -13.90 -6.54 9.44
CA LEU A 556 -12.56 -7.11 9.66
C LEU A 556 -11.83 -7.32 8.33
N VAL A 557 -12.51 -7.92 7.34
CA VAL A 557 -11.99 -8.06 5.99
C VAL A 557 -11.86 -6.70 5.30
N GLY A 558 -12.80 -5.78 5.50
CA GLY A 558 -12.77 -4.42 4.93
C GLY A 558 -11.73 -3.49 5.54
N VAL A 559 -11.41 -3.60 6.84
CA VAL A 559 -10.32 -2.85 7.49
C VAL A 559 -8.95 -3.45 7.16
N ILE A 560 -8.85 -4.78 7.00
CA ILE A 560 -7.61 -5.46 6.61
C ILE A 560 -7.31 -5.22 5.12
N ILE A 561 -8.30 -5.40 4.23
CA ILE A 561 -8.20 -5.02 2.81
C ILE A 561 -8.01 -3.52 2.70
N GLY A 562 -8.72 -2.70 3.48
CA GLY A 562 -8.56 -1.24 3.50
C GLY A 562 -7.16 -0.80 3.91
N ASN A 563 -6.56 -1.44 4.92
CA ASN A 563 -5.18 -1.16 5.32
C ASN A 563 -4.15 -1.66 4.30
N ILE A 564 -4.32 -2.86 3.74
CA ILE A 564 -3.40 -3.42 2.71
C ILE A 564 -3.51 -2.61 1.40
N VAL A 565 -4.73 -2.24 0.99
CA VAL A 565 -4.98 -1.40 -0.18
C VAL A 565 -4.52 0.03 0.08
N ALA A 566 -4.67 0.60 1.29
CA ALA A 566 -4.20 1.96 1.59
C ALA A 566 -2.66 2.04 1.66
N THR A 567 -1.98 1.06 2.29
CA THR A 567 -0.51 1.03 2.31
C THR A 567 0.07 0.73 0.93
N ARG A 568 -0.51 -0.22 0.18
CA ARG A 568 -0.05 -0.47 -1.20
C ARG A 568 -0.41 0.65 -2.16
N LYS A 569 -1.57 1.31 -2.04
CA LYS A 569 -1.92 2.48 -2.86
C LYS A 569 -0.91 3.62 -2.65
N HIS A 570 -0.45 3.84 -1.41
CA HIS A 570 0.59 4.84 -1.12
C HIS A 570 1.96 4.43 -1.65
N ASP A 571 2.43 3.21 -1.34
CA ASP A 571 3.75 2.72 -1.81
C ASP A 571 3.81 2.57 -3.35
N TRP A 572 2.69 2.21 -3.98
CA TRP A 572 2.57 2.10 -5.44
C TRP A 572 2.43 3.49 -6.10
N LEU A 573 1.61 4.42 -5.58
CA LEU A 573 1.62 5.82 -6.06
C LEU A 573 3.01 6.48 -5.91
N MET A 574 3.73 6.18 -4.82
CA MET A 574 5.11 6.65 -4.61
C MET A 574 6.14 5.90 -5.49
N LYS A 575 5.86 4.69 -5.96
CA LYS A 575 6.71 3.98 -6.94
C LYS A 575 6.45 4.44 -8.38
N THR A 576 5.19 4.69 -8.72
CA THR A 576 4.74 5.09 -10.06
C THR A 576 4.95 6.58 -10.33
N PHE A 577 4.69 7.45 -9.33
CA PHE A 577 4.85 8.91 -9.48
C PHE A 577 5.86 9.55 -8.52
N GLY A 578 6.38 8.82 -7.54
CA GLY A 578 7.41 9.34 -6.65
C GLY A 578 8.75 9.45 -7.39
N MET A 579 9.29 10.66 -7.38
CA MET A 579 10.66 11.00 -7.78
C MET A 579 11.63 9.86 -7.45
N LYS A 580 12.44 9.44 -8.44
CA LYS A 580 13.62 8.59 -8.22
C LYS A 580 14.30 9.00 -6.91
N GLN A 581 14.14 8.21 -5.85
CA GLN A 581 14.96 8.39 -4.66
C GLN A 581 16.41 8.24 -5.12
N ARG A 582 17.19 9.33 -4.99
CA ARG A 582 18.64 9.30 -5.12
C ARG A 582 19.13 8.08 -4.35
N ALA A 583 19.69 7.10 -5.06
CA ALA A 583 20.56 6.12 -4.44
C ALA A 583 21.62 6.93 -3.69
N ARG A 584 21.58 6.90 -2.35
CA ARG A 584 22.68 7.40 -1.53
C ARG A 584 23.89 6.56 -1.92
N ARG A 585 24.72 7.08 -2.84
CA ARG A 585 26.09 6.59 -3.04
C ARG A 585 26.78 6.77 -1.70
N ASN A 586 26.93 5.68 -0.97
CA ASN A 586 27.91 5.57 0.09
C ASN A 586 29.27 5.80 -0.55
N VAL A 587 29.78 7.03 -0.44
CA VAL A 587 31.21 7.31 -0.66
C VAL A 587 31.94 6.61 0.48
N ARG A 588 32.42 5.39 0.23
CA ARG A 588 33.53 4.84 1.02
C ARG A 588 34.72 5.75 0.77
N ARG A 589 35.12 6.51 1.79
CA ARG A 589 36.48 7.05 1.87
C ARG A 589 37.36 5.87 2.27
N GLU A 590 38.25 5.48 1.37
CA GLU A 590 39.50 4.82 1.72
C GLU A 590 40.41 5.81 2.45
#